data_AF-A0A222GDF1-F1
#
_entry.id   AF-A0A222GDF1-F1
#
_cell.length_a   1.000
_cell.length_b   1.000
_cell.length_c   1.000
_cell.angle_alpha   90.00
_cell.angle_beta   90.00
_cell.angle_gamma   90.00
#
_symmetry.space_group_name_H-M   'P 1'
#
loop_
_entity.id
_entity.type
_entity.pdbx_description
1 polymer ?
#
loop_
_entity_poly.entity_id
_entity_poly.type
_entity_poly.pdbx_seq_one_letter_code
_entity_poly.pdbx_strand_id
1 'polypeptide(L)'
;MKIKKVTKFLILILITGCISCSSPNNINNESTPSLYQKIGEKPAIDMIINNLVNIIGQDKVIFSHFAQSNVTHFKEKLSVYLCHITDGPCEYNGDTMQDIHRGMYIDTNQFNHFVELFIGAMDASDISYPIQNELLARLAPLRESIFKM
;
A
#
# COMPACT_ATOMS: atom_id res chain seq x y z
N MET A 1 61.60 -9.95 -24.36
CA MET A 1 60.69 -9.29 -25.31
C MET A 1 60.01 -10.35 -26.18
N LYS A 2 58.72 -10.60 -25.89
CA LYS A 2 57.65 -11.28 -26.65
C LYS A 2 58.03 -12.43 -27.62
N ILE A 3 57.78 -13.66 -27.14
CA ILE A 3 57.53 -14.86 -27.94
C ILE A 3 56.17 -14.66 -28.66
N LYS A 4 56.16 -14.70 -29.99
CA LYS A 4 54.93 -14.78 -30.79
C LYS A 4 55.07 -15.92 -31.79
N LYS A 5 54.19 -16.91 -31.65
CA LYS A 5 53.46 -17.65 -32.69
C LYS A 5 53.20 -19.07 -32.19
N VAL A 6 51.97 -19.31 -31.71
CA VAL A 6 51.39 -20.66 -31.72
C VAL A 6 49.99 -20.53 -32.31
N THR A 7 49.97 -20.82 -33.61
CA THR A 7 49.05 -21.71 -34.32
C THR A 7 47.58 -21.74 -33.87
N LYS A 8 46.73 -21.28 -34.78
CA LYS A 8 45.29 -21.53 -34.85
C LYS A 8 44.99 -23.01 -34.58
N PHE A 9 44.20 -23.30 -33.55
CA PHE A 9 43.42 -24.53 -33.47
C PHE A 9 41.94 -24.15 -33.46
N LEU A 10 41.30 -24.39 -34.59
CA LEU A 10 39.86 -24.38 -34.76
C LEU A 10 39.36 -25.69 -34.15
N ILE A 11 38.68 -25.64 -33.00
CA ILE A 11 37.94 -26.77 -32.44
C ILE A 11 36.51 -26.30 -32.23
N LEU A 12 35.68 -26.59 -33.24
CA LEU A 12 34.23 -26.46 -33.20
C LEU A 12 33.69 -27.72 -32.53
N ILE A 13 33.40 -27.64 -31.23
CA ILE A 13 32.70 -28.69 -30.49
C ILE A 13 31.20 -28.36 -30.51
N LEU A 14 30.48 -29.08 -31.37
CA LEU A 14 29.03 -29.29 -31.24
C LEU A 14 28.80 -30.21 -30.05
N ILE A 15 28.16 -29.72 -28.98
CA ILE A 15 27.48 -30.58 -28.01
C ILE A 15 26.04 -30.11 -27.89
N THR A 16 25.18 -30.89 -28.53
CA THR A 16 23.76 -31.03 -28.26
C THR A 16 23.50 -31.24 -26.78
N GLY A 17 22.69 -30.36 -26.19
CA GLY A 17 22.12 -30.50 -24.85
C GLY A 17 20.72 -29.94 -24.84
N CYS A 18 19.77 -30.61 -25.50
CA CYS A 18 18.35 -30.40 -25.24
C CYS A 18 18.05 -30.96 -23.85
N ILE A 19 18.23 -30.13 -22.83
CA ILE A 19 17.72 -30.39 -21.49
C ILE A 19 16.20 -30.24 -21.60
N SER A 20 15.51 -31.38 -21.57
CA SER A 20 14.06 -31.44 -21.37
C SER A 20 13.71 -30.66 -20.10
N CYS A 21 13.03 -29.53 -20.25
CA CYS A 21 12.35 -28.87 -19.14
C CYS A 21 11.11 -29.70 -18.79
N SER A 22 11.26 -30.73 -17.96
CA SER A 22 10.14 -31.25 -17.20
C SER A 22 9.78 -30.21 -16.14
N SER A 23 8.81 -29.33 -16.43
CA SER A 23 8.17 -28.50 -15.42
C SER A 23 7.50 -29.43 -14.40
N PRO A 24 7.90 -29.43 -13.12
CA PRO A 24 7.06 -30.03 -12.10
C PRO A 24 5.80 -29.16 -12.03
N ASN A 25 4.65 -29.74 -12.34
CA ASN A 25 3.35 -29.20 -11.95
C ASN A 25 3.29 -29.22 -10.42
N ASN A 26 3.92 -28.22 -9.79
CA ASN A 26 3.70 -27.97 -8.40
C ASN A 26 2.39 -27.19 -8.30
N ILE A 27 1.29 -27.91 -8.07
CA ILE A 27 0.04 -27.33 -7.59
C ILE A 27 0.31 -26.93 -6.14
N ASN A 28 1.12 -25.89 -5.96
CA ASN A 28 1.06 -25.11 -4.75
C ASN A 28 -0.29 -24.41 -4.83
N ASN A 29 -1.18 -24.71 -3.89
CA ASN A 29 -2.26 -23.79 -3.53
C ASN A 29 -1.61 -22.51 -2.97
N GLU A 30 -0.91 -21.72 -3.80
CA GLU A 30 -0.52 -20.37 -3.43
C GLU A 30 -1.81 -19.55 -3.40
N SER A 31 -2.35 -19.40 -2.18
CA SER A 31 -3.35 -18.38 -1.92
C SER A 31 -2.81 -17.05 -2.42
N THR A 32 -3.56 -16.37 -3.28
CA THR A 32 -3.21 -15.03 -3.74
C THR A 32 -2.91 -14.15 -2.52
N PRO A 33 -1.77 -13.45 -2.47
CA PRO A 33 -1.43 -12.61 -1.33
C PRO A 33 -2.54 -11.60 -1.04
N SER A 34 -2.84 -11.39 0.23
CA SER A 34 -3.79 -10.34 0.64
C SER A 34 -3.26 -8.95 0.28
N LEU A 35 -4.14 -7.94 0.24
CA LEU A 35 -3.69 -6.56 0.03
C LEU A 35 -2.72 -6.12 1.14
N TYR A 36 -2.91 -6.59 2.37
CA TYR A 36 -2.01 -6.36 3.49
C TYR A 36 -0.61 -6.92 3.22
N GLN A 37 -0.49 -8.10 2.62
CA GLN A 37 0.80 -8.65 2.22
C GLN A 37 1.40 -7.86 1.05
N LYS A 38 0.59 -7.52 0.03
CA LYS A 38 1.04 -6.76 -1.13
C LYS A 38 1.58 -5.37 -0.76
N ILE A 39 0.93 -4.67 0.19
CA ILE A 39 1.32 -3.30 0.57
C ILE A 39 2.63 -3.25 1.36
N GLY A 40 3.08 -4.38 1.92
CA GLY A 40 4.24 -4.42 2.83
C GLY A 40 3.85 -4.43 4.30
N GLU A 41 2.65 -4.93 4.61
CA GLU A 41 2.17 -5.23 5.95
C GLU A 41 2.18 -4.00 6.88
N LYS A 42 2.26 -4.23 8.19
CA LYS A 42 2.25 -3.18 9.21
C LYS A 42 3.31 -2.09 9.00
N PRO A 43 4.58 -2.40 8.66
CA PRO A 43 5.59 -1.37 8.45
C PRO A 43 5.21 -0.35 7.37
N ALA A 44 4.67 -0.82 6.25
CA ALA A 44 4.23 0.07 5.18
C ALA A 44 2.99 0.89 5.59
N ILE A 45 2.01 0.26 6.24
CA ILE A 45 0.82 0.95 6.76
C ILE A 45 1.21 2.07 7.75
N ASP A 46 2.10 1.78 8.70
CA ASP A 46 2.56 2.77 9.67
C ASP A 46 3.30 3.93 8.98
N MET A 47 4.07 3.63 7.92
CA MET A 47 4.77 4.65 7.12
C MET A 47 3.79 5.56 6.38
N ILE A 48 2.76 5.00 5.73
CA ILE A 48 1.69 5.78 5.08
C ILE A 48 1.02 6.71 6.09
N ILE A 49 0.68 6.19 7.27
CA ILE A 49 0.00 6.97 8.31
C ILE A 49 0.90 8.08 8.86
N ASN A 50 2.19 7.82 9.06
CA ASN A 50 3.15 8.84 9.48
C ASN A 50 3.24 9.98 8.44
N ASN A 51 3.34 9.63 7.16
CA ASN A 51 3.35 10.60 6.07
C ASN A 51 2.04 11.38 6.00
N LEU A 52 0.88 10.71 6.13
CA LEU A 52 -0.43 11.35 6.13
C LEU A 52 -0.56 12.39 7.23
N VAL A 53 -0.18 12.05 8.47
CA VAL A 53 -0.24 12.99 9.60
C VAL A 53 0.66 14.21 9.35
N ASN A 54 1.86 14.00 8.79
CA ASN A 54 2.77 15.09 8.46
C ASN A 54 2.18 16.02 7.37
N ILE A 55 1.53 15.45 6.36
CA ILE A 55 0.89 16.19 5.27
C ILE A 55 -0.32 16.97 5.80
N ILE A 56 -1.21 16.33 6.56
CA ILE A 56 -2.38 16.97 7.18
C ILE A 56 -1.96 18.12 8.11
N GLY A 57 -0.89 17.94 8.88
CA GLY A 57 -0.36 18.96 9.79
C GLY A 57 0.10 20.25 9.10
N GLN A 58 0.27 20.22 7.77
CA GLN A 58 0.67 21.36 6.95
C GLN A 58 -0.48 21.86 6.05
N ASP A 59 -1.63 21.19 6.07
CA ASP A 59 -2.72 21.45 5.15
C ASP A 59 -3.72 22.50 5.67
N LYS A 60 -3.96 23.56 4.92
CA LYS A 60 -4.84 24.65 5.36
C LYS A 60 -6.34 24.35 5.19
N VAL A 61 -6.69 23.34 4.40
CA VAL A 61 -8.08 23.04 4.04
C VAL A 61 -8.74 22.19 5.13
N ILE A 62 -8.06 21.15 5.59
CA ILE A 62 -8.65 20.17 6.52
C ILE A 62 -8.02 20.14 7.91
N PHE A 63 -6.87 20.80 8.15
CA PHE A 63 -6.21 20.75 9.46
C PHE A 63 -7.11 21.17 10.62
N SER A 64 -8.06 22.09 10.40
CA SER A 64 -9.00 22.52 11.44
C SER A 64 -9.83 21.36 12.02
N HIS A 65 -10.15 20.34 11.22
CA HIS A 65 -10.82 19.11 11.67
C HIS A 65 -9.95 18.25 12.60
N PHE A 66 -8.62 18.37 12.49
CA PHE A 66 -7.65 17.57 13.23
C PHE A 66 -6.96 18.33 14.37
N ALA A 67 -7.18 19.64 14.49
CA ALA A 67 -6.42 20.52 15.38
C ALA A 67 -6.50 20.16 16.87
N GLN A 68 -7.57 19.45 17.28
CA GLN A 68 -7.77 18.97 18.66
C GLN A 68 -7.65 17.44 18.79
N SER A 69 -7.28 16.75 17.71
CA SER A 69 -7.16 15.30 17.72
C SER A 69 -5.95 14.83 18.53
N ASN A 70 -6.11 13.74 19.26
CA ASN A 70 -4.96 13.02 19.80
C ASN A 70 -4.27 12.27 18.66
N VAL A 71 -3.12 12.79 18.21
CA VAL A 71 -2.37 12.26 17.07
C VAL A 71 -1.96 10.79 17.28
N THR A 72 -1.52 10.42 18.48
CA THR A 72 -1.14 9.03 18.79
C THR A 72 -2.34 8.09 18.62
N HIS A 73 -3.48 8.48 19.18
CA HIS A 73 -4.71 7.70 19.07
C HIS A 73 -5.21 7.59 17.63
N PHE A 74 -5.18 8.69 16.88
CA PHE A 74 -5.55 8.71 15.46
C PHE A 74 -4.72 7.72 14.65
N LYS A 75 -3.39 7.76 14.82
CA LYS A 75 -2.47 6.86 14.11
C LYS A 75 -2.73 5.39 14.45
N GLU A 76 -2.93 5.09 15.73
CA GLU A 76 -3.24 3.73 16.19
C GLU A 76 -4.54 3.21 15.56
N LYS A 77 -5.63 3.99 15.64
CA LYS A 77 -6.93 3.59 15.11
C LYS A 77 -6.92 3.43 13.59
N LEU A 78 -6.26 4.35 12.88
CA LEU A 78 -6.11 4.24 11.43
C LEU A 78 -5.24 3.04 11.03
N SER A 79 -4.18 2.72 11.79
CA SER A 79 -3.32 1.56 11.54
C SER A 79 -4.10 0.25 11.68
N VAL A 80 -4.90 0.11 12.74
CA VAL A 80 -5.79 -1.05 12.91
C VAL A 80 -6.82 -1.14 11.80
N TYR A 81 -7.44 -0.02 11.42
CA TYR A 81 -8.45 0.01 10.36
C TYR A 81 -7.87 -0.37 8.99
N LEU A 82 -6.71 0.20 8.61
CA LEU A 82 -6.04 -0.13 7.36
C LEU A 82 -5.55 -1.59 7.34
N CYS A 83 -5.02 -2.09 8.47
CA CYS A 83 -4.67 -3.50 8.60
C CYS A 83 -5.89 -4.40 8.37
N HIS A 84 -7.04 -4.07 8.98
CA HIS A 84 -8.27 -4.84 8.83
C HIS A 84 -8.82 -4.80 7.40
N ILE A 85 -8.98 -3.62 6.81
CA ILE A 85 -9.62 -3.47 5.50
C ILE A 85 -8.78 -4.05 4.34
N THR A 86 -7.48 -4.20 4.55
CA THR A 86 -6.55 -4.83 3.61
C THR A 86 -6.44 -6.35 3.78
N ASP A 87 -7.32 -6.96 4.57
CA ASP A 87 -7.31 -8.40 4.88
C ASP A 87 -6.04 -8.83 5.65
N GLY A 88 -5.54 -7.94 6.51
CA GLY A 88 -4.50 -8.23 7.50
C GLY A 88 -5.06 -8.91 8.76
N PRO A 89 -4.19 -9.31 9.69
CA PRO A 89 -4.59 -10.08 10.88
C PRO A 89 -5.34 -9.26 11.94
N CYS A 90 -5.56 -7.96 11.72
CA CYS A 90 -6.19 -7.08 12.69
C CYS A 90 -7.71 -7.16 12.63
N GLU A 91 -8.35 -7.20 13.79
CA GLU A 91 -9.79 -7.05 13.93
C GLU A 91 -10.12 -5.60 14.28
N TYR A 92 -11.06 -5.00 13.54
CA TYR A 92 -11.56 -3.68 13.84
C TYR A 92 -12.83 -3.76 14.70
N ASN A 93 -12.66 -3.48 16.00
CA ASN A 93 -13.74 -3.44 16.99
C ASN A 93 -14.07 -2.00 17.43
N GLY A 94 -13.79 -1.02 16.56
CA GLY A 94 -14.07 0.39 16.81
C GLY A 94 -15.48 0.82 16.40
N ASP A 95 -15.76 2.11 16.62
CA ASP A 95 -17.01 2.74 16.20
C ASP A 95 -17.19 2.68 14.67
N THR A 96 -18.43 2.80 14.19
CA THR A 96 -18.66 2.82 12.74
C THR A 96 -18.09 4.10 12.11
N MET A 97 -17.81 4.07 10.81
CA MET A 97 -17.39 5.29 10.09
C MET A 97 -18.43 6.42 10.21
N GLN A 98 -19.72 6.08 10.32
CA GLN A 98 -20.76 7.09 10.55
C GLN A 98 -20.66 7.69 11.95
N ASP A 99 -20.46 6.86 12.98
CA ASP A 99 -20.35 7.34 14.36
C ASP A 99 -19.12 8.23 14.55
N ILE A 100 -17.98 7.85 13.96
CA ILE A 100 -16.72 8.60 14.06
C ILE A 100 -16.85 9.99 13.45
N HIS A 101 -17.53 10.12 12.31
CA HIS A 101 -17.61 11.37 11.55
C HIS A 101 -18.89 12.18 11.81
N ARG A 102 -19.77 11.69 12.69
CA ARG A 102 -21.02 12.35 13.05
C ARG A 102 -20.77 13.76 13.57
N GLY A 103 -21.51 14.73 13.03
CA GLY A 103 -21.44 16.12 13.46
C GLY A 103 -20.17 16.87 13.06
N MET A 104 -19.30 16.28 12.23
CA MET A 104 -18.11 16.97 11.70
C MET A 104 -18.42 17.85 10.48
N TYR A 105 -19.61 17.71 9.87
CA TYR A 105 -20.06 18.48 8.71
C TYR A 105 -19.03 18.52 7.57
N ILE A 106 -18.41 17.38 7.28
CA ILE A 106 -17.40 17.25 6.22
C ILE A 106 -18.10 17.41 4.87
N ASP A 107 -17.68 18.40 4.08
CA ASP A 107 -18.21 18.59 2.74
C ASP A 107 -17.46 17.75 1.68
N THR A 108 -17.98 17.73 0.46
CA THR A 108 -17.40 16.96 -0.65
C THR A 108 -15.98 17.42 -1.01
N ASN A 109 -15.69 18.71 -0.92
CA ASN A 109 -14.37 19.24 -1.25
C ASN A 109 -13.35 18.80 -0.20
N GLN A 110 -13.68 18.91 1.08
CA GLN A 110 -12.83 18.47 2.19
C GLN A 110 -12.57 16.97 2.15
N PHE A 111 -13.59 16.16 1.85
CA PHE A 111 -13.42 14.72 1.69
C PHE A 111 -12.49 14.39 0.53
N ASN A 112 -12.72 14.97 -0.65
CA ASN A 112 -11.88 14.73 -1.82
C ASN A 112 -10.43 15.18 -1.56
N HIS A 113 -10.26 16.33 -0.92
CA HIS A 113 -8.96 16.86 -0.53
C HIS A 113 -8.23 15.89 0.42
N PHE A 114 -8.92 15.33 1.42
CA PHE A 114 -8.32 14.29 2.27
C PHE A 114 -7.87 13.06 1.46
N VAL A 115 -8.64 12.62 0.48
CA VAL A 115 -8.25 11.51 -0.42
C VAL A 115 -6.99 11.86 -1.20
N GLU A 116 -6.85 13.09 -1.70
CA GLU A 116 -5.63 13.57 -2.38
C GLU A 116 -4.41 13.57 -1.45
N LEU A 117 -4.57 14.03 -0.19
CA LEU A 117 -3.50 13.96 0.81
C LEU A 117 -3.13 12.51 1.14
N PHE A 118 -4.11 11.60 1.17
CA PHE A 118 -3.88 10.18 1.40
C PHE A 118 -3.13 9.51 0.25
N ILE A 119 -3.44 9.87 -1.00
CA ILE A 119 -2.65 9.46 -2.17
C ILE A 119 -1.21 9.97 -2.05
N GLY A 120 -1.02 11.25 -1.72
CA GLY A 120 0.31 11.83 -1.52
C GLY A 120 1.10 11.13 -0.40
N ALA A 121 0.42 10.65 0.66
CA ALA A 121 1.04 9.89 1.72
C ALA A 121 1.53 8.50 1.24
N MET A 122 0.74 7.82 0.40
CA MET A 122 1.12 6.55 -0.21
C MET A 122 2.27 6.71 -1.21
N ASP A 123 2.26 7.78 -2.01
CA ASP A 123 3.37 8.13 -2.92
C ASP A 123 4.67 8.35 -2.13
N ALA A 124 4.61 9.11 -1.03
CA ALA A 124 5.74 9.33 -0.13
C ALA A 124 6.18 8.07 0.65
N SER A 125 5.41 6.98 0.56
CA SER A 125 5.70 5.67 1.13
C SER A 125 6.13 4.64 0.07
N ASP A 126 6.40 5.07 -1.16
CA ASP A 126 6.82 4.21 -2.28
C ASP A 126 5.83 3.08 -2.59
N ILE A 127 4.54 3.29 -2.31
CA ILE A 127 3.50 2.31 -2.64
C ILE A 127 3.19 2.40 -4.13
N SER A 128 3.28 1.29 -4.85
CA SER A 128 3.01 1.28 -6.29
C SER A 128 1.56 1.67 -6.62
N TYR A 129 1.34 2.41 -7.71
CA TYR A 129 0.01 2.84 -8.15
C TYR A 129 -1.07 1.73 -8.19
N PRO A 130 -0.79 0.50 -8.66
CA PRO A 130 -1.80 -0.57 -8.63
C PRO A 130 -2.28 -0.89 -7.22
N ILE A 131 -1.37 -0.91 -6.24
CA ILE A 131 -1.70 -1.20 -4.84
C ILE A 131 -2.48 -0.04 -4.22
N GLN A 132 -2.09 1.20 -4.52
CA GLN A 132 -2.84 2.37 -4.08
C GLN A 132 -4.29 2.32 -4.56
N ASN A 133 -4.51 2.01 -5.84
CA ASN A 133 -5.84 1.91 -6.42
C ASN A 133 -6.66 0.77 -5.80
N GLU A 134 -6.03 -0.38 -5.50
CA GLU A 134 -6.69 -1.49 -4.80
C GLU A 134 -7.15 -1.05 -3.41
N LEU A 135 -6.31 -0.34 -2.64
CA LEU A 135 -6.67 0.20 -1.33
C LEU A 135 -7.79 1.25 -1.41
N LEU A 136 -7.68 2.21 -2.32
CA LEU A 136 -8.71 3.24 -2.52
C LEU A 136 -10.05 2.63 -2.92
N ALA A 137 -10.05 1.58 -3.75
CA ALA A 137 -11.27 0.86 -4.11
C ALA A 137 -11.95 0.21 -2.90
N ARG A 138 -11.17 -0.31 -1.93
CA ARG A 138 -11.71 -0.88 -0.68
C ARG A 138 -12.30 0.20 0.24
N LEU A 139 -11.71 1.39 0.24
CA LEU A 139 -12.14 2.53 1.07
C LEU A 139 -13.31 3.32 0.46
N ALA A 140 -13.46 3.34 -0.86
CA ALA A 140 -14.44 4.17 -1.56
C ALA A 140 -15.90 4.01 -1.07
N PRO A 141 -16.41 2.81 -0.72
CA PRO A 141 -17.76 2.65 -0.19
C PRO A 141 -18.02 3.40 1.13
N LEU A 142 -16.99 3.71 1.91
CA LEU A 142 -17.10 4.41 3.19
C LEU A 142 -17.49 5.88 3.04
N ARG A 143 -17.34 6.44 1.85
CA ARG A 143 -17.70 7.82 1.52
C ARG A 143 -19.12 8.16 1.97
N GLU A 144 -20.08 7.27 1.68
CA GLU A 144 -21.48 7.46 2.05
C GLU A 144 -21.70 7.47 3.57
N SER A 145 -20.89 6.74 4.33
CA SER A 145 -20.97 6.73 5.80
C SER A 145 -20.40 8.01 6.42
N ILE A 146 -19.47 8.68 5.73
CA ILE A 146 -18.81 9.89 6.24
C ILE A 146 -19.68 11.14 6.00
N PHE A 147 -20.47 11.19 4.93
CA PHE A 147 -21.38 12.30 4.65
C PHE A 147 -22.72 12.22 5.39
N LYS A 148 -23.07 11.07 5.97
CA LYS A 148 -24.35 10.89 6.66
C LYS A 148 -24.34 11.60 8.01
N MET A 149 -24.96 12.79 7.99
CA MET A 149 -25.31 13.65 9.12
C MET A 149 -26.12 12.91 10.19
#